data_AF-A0AA90QSW8-F1
#
_entry.id   AF-A0AA90QSW8-F1
#
_cell.length_a   1.000
_cell.length_b   1.000
_cell.length_c   1.000
_cell.angle_alpha   90.00
_cell.angle_beta   90.00
_cell.angle_gamma   90.00
#
_symmetry.space_group_name_H-M   'P 1'
#
loop_
_entity.id
_entity.type
_entity.pdbx_description
1 polymer ?
#
loop_
_entity_poly.entity_id
_entity_poly.type
_entity_poly.pdbx_seq_one_letter_code
_entity_poly.pdbx_strand_id
1 'polypeptide(L)'
;MRLAADPQHPDYNAARLGSNVYLDGVRVHDCVIADEEAGYIIRHALDEQGRLIVQDDEVMCIAEPGQVRITPHFVTAVRAPS
;
A
#
# COMPACT_ATOMS: atom_id res chain seq x y z
N MET A 1 7.74 -1.95 -10.97
CA MET A 1 6.55 -2.74 -10.56
C MET A 1 5.44 -1.81 -10.12
N ARG A 2 4.17 -2.17 -10.37
CA ARG A 2 2.99 -1.45 -9.90
C ARG A 2 2.07 -2.32 -9.05
N LEU A 3 1.38 -1.70 -8.11
CA LEU A 3 0.35 -2.28 -7.27
C LEU A 3 -0.80 -1.29 -7.12
N ALA A 4 -2.03 -1.77 -7.28
CA ALA A 4 -3.24 -1.03 -6.95
C ALA A 4 -4.15 -1.89 -6.07
N ALA A 5 -4.78 -1.27 -5.08
CA ALA A 5 -5.72 -1.92 -4.17
C ALA A 5 -7.18 -1.92 -4.70
N ASP A 6 -7.51 -1.01 -5.62
CA ASP A 6 -8.84 -0.91 -6.24
C ASP A 6 -9.02 -1.98 -7.34
N PRO A 7 -9.99 -2.91 -7.22
CA PRO A 7 -10.29 -3.91 -8.23
C PRO A 7 -10.62 -3.37 -9.63
N GLN A 8 -11.02 -2.11 -9.74
CA GLN A 8 -11.35 -1.46 -11.01
C GLN A 8 -10.14 -0.80 -11.68
N HIS A 9 -9.01 -0.67 -10.97
CA HIS A 9 -7.80 -0.08 -11.50
C HIS A 9 -7.09 -1.04 -12.49
N PRO A 10 -6.55 -0.56 -13.63
CA PRO A 10 -5.91 -1.44 -14.63
C PRO A 10 -4.69 -2.21 -14.09
N ASP A 11 -3.99 -1.65 -13.10
CA ASP A 11 -2.84 -2.30 -12.44
C ASP A 11 -3.23 -3.20 -11.25
N TYR A 12 -4.53 -3.44 -11.02
CA TYR A 12 -4.99 -4.31 -9.94
C TYR A 12 -4.58 -5.76 -10.16
N ASN A 13 -4.06 -6.39 -9.11
CA ASN A 13 -3.75 -7.82 -9.12
C ASN A 13 -4.01 -8.43 -7.74
N ALA A 14 -5.09 -9.21 -7.63
CA ALA A 14 -5.51 -9.84 -6.37
C ALA A 14 -4.42 -10.71 -5.72
N ALA A 15 -3.57 -11.38 -6.52
CA ALA A 15 -2.47 -12.19 -6.00
C ALA A 15 -1.38 -11.36 -5.31
N ARG A 16 -1.39 -10.03 -5.47
CA ARG A 16 -0.42 -9.10 -4.91
C ARG A 16 -0.97 -8.21 -3.80
N LEU A 17 -2.26 -8.30 -3.45
CA LEU A 17 -2.89 -7.49 -2.37
C LEU A 17 -2.21 -7.66 -1.00
N GLY A 18 -1.52 -8.77 -0.77
CA GLY A 18 -0.76 -8.98 0.47
C GLY A 18 0.63 -8.35 0.48
N SER A 19 1.12 -7.78 -0.63
CA SER A 19 2.51 -7.30 -0.74
C SER A 19 2.81 -6.20 0.27
N ASN A 20 4.05 -6.19 0.79
CA ASN A 20 4.52 -5.08 1.61
C ASN A 20 5.03 -3.96 0.70
N VAL A 21 4.56 -2.74 0.94
CA VAL A 21 5.04 -1.53 0.29
C VAL A 21 5.95 -0.76 1.24
N TYR A 22 7.05 -0.24 0.72
CA TYR A 22 7.98 0.62 1.44
C TYR A 22 8.21 1.91 0.64
N LEU A 23 8.23 3.05 1.33
CA LEU A 23 8.65 4.35 0.81
C LEU A 23 9.88 4.80 1.60
N ASP A 24 10.99 5.06 0.92
CA ASP A 24 12.27 5.45 1.52
C ASP A 24 12.72 4.52 2.66
N GLY A 25 12.44 3.22 2.49
CA GLY A 25 12.77 2.17 3.46
C GLY A 25 11.77 2.00 4.62
N VAL A 26 10.78 2.88 4.76
CA VAL A 26 9.73 2.80 5.78
C VAL A 26 8.53 2.03 5.25
N ARG A 27 8.01 1.06 6.01
CA ARG A 27 6.84 0.28 5.61
C ARG A 27 5.59 1.16 5.64
N VAL A 28 4.79 1.07 4.57
CA VAL A 28 3.53 1.80 4.43
C VAL A 28 2.36 0.82 4.49
N HIS A 29 1.43 1.05 5.42
CA HIS A 29 0.31 0.15 5.69
C HIS A 29 -0.95 0.52 4.90
N ASP A 30 -1.23 1.81 4.71
CA ASP A 30 -2.49 2.31 4.12
C ASP A 30 -2.36 2.67 2.63
N CYS A 31 -1.52 1.92 1.92
CA CYS A 31 -1.20 2.17 0.52
C CYS A 31 -2.33 1.74 -0.41
N VAL A 32 -2.74 2.64 -1.30
CA VAL A 32 -3.78 2.40 -2.32
C VAL A 32 -3.14 2.11 -3.67
N ILE A 33 -2.11 2.88 -4.04
CA ILE A 33 -1.33 2.69 -5.27
C ILE A 33 0.15 2.79 -4.93
N ALA A 34 0.98 1.94 -5.50
CA ALA A 34 2.43 2.04 -5.43
C ALA A 34 3.05 1.81 -6.82
N ASP A 35 3.99 2.67 -7.20
CA ASP A 35 4.73 2.56 -8.45
C ASP A 35 6.25 2.68 -8.18
N GLU A 36 6.96 1.56 -8.30
CA GLU A 36 8.42 1.53 -8.15
C GLU A 36 9.15 2.26 -9.30
N GLU A 37 8.58 2.25 -10.50
CA GLU A 37 9.24 2.83 -11.68
C GLU A 37 9.06 4.34 -11.71
N ALA A 38 7.87 4.82 -11.37
CA ALA A 38 7.60 6.24 -11.27
C ALA A 38 8.06 6.86 -9.93
N GLY A 39 8.32 6.04 -8.91
CA GLY A 39 8.86 6.50 -7.63
C GLY A 39 7.85 7.28 -6.79
N TYR A 40 6.63 6.76 -6.65
CA TYR A 40 5.63 7.35 -5.77
C TYR A 40 4.64 6.32 -5.22
N ILE A 41 3.99 6.69 -4.13
CA ILE A 41 2.80 6.01 -3.62
C ILE A 41 1.62 6.96 -3.56
N ILE A 42 0.43 6.40 -3.56
CA ILE A 42 -0.80 7.05 -3.12
C ILE A 42 -1.32 6.25 -1.93
N ARG A 43 -1.59 6.92 -0.82
CA ARG A 43 -2.11 6.30 0.40
C ARG A 43 -3.19 7.15 1.04
N HIS A 44 -3.98 6.54 1.92
CA HIS A 44 -4.93 7.30 2.71
C HIS A 44 -4.20 8.30 3.63
N ALA A 45 -4.75 9.51 3.70
CA ALA A 45 -4.30 10.55 4.61
C ALA A 45 -4.74 10.20 6.03
N LEU A 46 -3.82 10.34 6.99
CA LEU A 46 -4.08 10.08 8.40
C LEU A 46 -3.92 11.35 9.23
N ASP A 47 -4.73 11.50 10.26
CA ASP A 47 -4.58 12.54 11.28
C ASP A 47 -3.43 12.21 12.25
N GLU A 48 -3.16 13.11 13.21
CA GLU A 48 -2.12 12.94 14.23
C GLU A 48 -2.33 11.71 15.14
N GLN A 49 -3.54 11.16 15.15
CA GLN A 49 -3.91 9.97 15.94
C GLN A 49 -3.89 8.69 15.08
N GLY A 50 -3.51 8.79 13.81
CA GLY A 50 -3.46 7.67 12.87
C GLY A 50 -4.82 7.27 12.30
N ARG A 51 -5.83 8.14 12.36
CA ARG A 51 -7.17 7.88 11.82
C ARG A 51 -7.33 8.48 10.43
N LEU A 52 -8.16 7.86 9.60
CA LEU A 52 -8.46 8.35 8.26
C LEU A 52 -9.03 9.76 8.30
N ILE A 53 -8.48 10.65 7.48
CA ILE A 53 -9.05 11.97 7.22
C ILE A 53 -10.14 11.80 6.16
N VAL A 54 -11.34 12.28 6.47
CA VAL A 54 -12.51 12.27 5.58
C VAL A 54 -12.92 13.71 5.30
N GLN A 55 -13.15 14.04 4.03
CA GLN A 55 -13.64 15.34 3.59
C GLN A 55 -14.78 15.12 2.61
N ASP A 56 -15.90 15.81 2.80
CA ASP A 56 -17.09 15.71 1.91
C ASP A 56 -17.56 14.25 1.69
N ASP A 57 -17.55 13.44 2.75
CA ASP A 57 -17.86 12.00 2.77
C ASP A 57 -16.90 11.10 1.97
N GLU A 58 -15.76 11.62 1.53
CA GLU A 58 -14.70 10.87 0.83
C GLU A 58 -13.44 10.71 1.69
N VAL A 59 -12.82 9.53 1.62
CA VAL A 59 -11.54 9.27 2.30
C VAL A 59 -10.41 9.95 1.52
N MET A 60 -9.72 10.86 2.20
CA MET A 60 -8.66 11.64 1.57
C MET A 60 -7.44 10.77 1.27
N CYS A 61 -6.84 10.99 0.11
CA CYS A 61 -5.59 10.37 -0.30
C CYS A 61 -4.50 11.42 -0.50
N ILE A 62 -3.26 11.04 -0.22
CA ILE A 62 -2.07 11.84 -0.47
C ILE A 62 -1.13 11.06 -1.39
N ALA A 63 -0.45 11.79 -2.27
CA ALA A 63 0.61 11.28 -3.11
C ALA A 63 1.96 11.63 -2.49
N GLU A 64 2.80 10.63 -2.25
CA GLU A 64 4.12 10.82 -1.64
C GLU A 64 5.19 10.29 -2.63
N PRO A 65 6.06 11.17 -3.16
CA PRO A 65 7.17 10.75 -4.00
C PRO A 65 8.31 10.18 -3.15
N GLY A 66 9.10 9.26 -3.71
CA GLY A 66 10.28 8.72 -3.05
C GLY A 66 10.72 7.38 -3.64
N GLN A 67 11.70 6.75 -3.01
CA GLN A 67 12.13 5.43 -3.41
C GLN A 67 11.10 4.38 -2.96
N VAL A 68 10.39 3.80 -3.93
CA VAL A 68 9.36 2.79 -3.66
C VAL A 68 9.93 1.38 -3.83
N ARG A 69 9.57 0.50 -2.90
CA ARG A 69 9.87 -0.94 -2.99
C ARG A 69 8.65 -1.77 -2.63
N ILE A 70 8.28 -2.70 -3.49
CA ILE A 70 7.15 -3.62 -3.35
C ILE A 70 7.72 -5.04 -3.20
N THR A 71 7.38 -5.70 -2.09
CA THR A 71 7.87 -7.06 -1.82
C THR A 71 6.70 -8.01 -1.55
N PRO A 72 6.74 -9.25 -2.06
CA PRO A 72 5.72 -10.24 -1.71
C PRO A 72 5.72 -10.49 -0.20
N HIS A 73 4.52 -10.60 0.39
CA HIS A 73 4.39 -11.04 1.77
C HIS A 73 4.28 -12.56 1.80
N PHE A 74 5.37 -13.24 2.14
CA PHE A 74 5.36 -14.68 2.36
C PHE A 74 4.91 -14.96 3.79
N VAL A 75 3.66 -15.41 3.97
CA VAL A 75 3.27 -16.06 5.22
C VAL A 75 3.83 -17.48 5.17
N THR A 76 4.95 -17.72 5.84
CA THR A 76 5.40 -19.09 6.09
C THR A 76 4.41 -19.71 7.07
N ALA A 77 3.54 -20.61 6.59
CA ALA A 77 2.68 -21.39 7.46
C ALA A 77 3.57 -22.30 8.33
N VAL A 78 3.90 -21.86 9.55
CA VAL A 78 4.55 -22.72 10.52
C VAL A 78 3.49 -23.69 11.03
N ARG A 79 3.53 -24.94 10.54
CA ARG A 79 2.75 -26.02 11.15
C ARG A 79 3.19 -26.15 12.61
N ALA A 80 2.27 -25.91 13.53
CA ALA A 80 2.49 -26.26 14.93
C ALA A 80 2.79 -27.77 15.02
N PRO A 81 3.82 -28.20 15.77
CA PRO A 81 4.03 -29.62 16.01
C PRO A 81 2.86 -30.15 16.85
N SER A 82 2.20 -31.18 16.31
CA SER A 82 1.22 -32.03 17.00
C SER A 82 1.86 -32.88 18.07
#